data_AF-A0A9E4J9G9-F1
#
_entry.id   AF-A0A9E4J9G9-F1
#
_cell.length_a   1.000
_cell.length_b   1.000
_cell.length_c   1.000
_cell.angle_alpha   90.00
_cell.angle_beta   90.00
_cell.angle_gamma   90.00
#
_symmetry.space_group_name_H-M   'P 1'
#
loop_
_entity.id
_entity.type
_entity.pdbx_description
1 polymer ?
#
loop_
_entity_poly.entity_id
_entity_poly.type
_entity_poly.pdbx_seq_one_letter_code
_entity_poly.pdbx_strand_id
1 'polypeptide(L)' 'MHTKLTLRLDDRLIAEAKDYARDAGKSLSQVVAEYFSAITSRRQPDCTLTPTVARLRGVLKDTGLVGLSDYHAHLEDKHL' A
#
# COMPACT_ATOMS: atom_id res chain seq x y z
N MET A 1 -7.73 24.24 -3.71
CA MET A 1 -6.77 25.34 -3.43
C MET A 1 -5.45 24.97 -4.09
N HIS A 2 -4.77 25.91 -4.76
CA HIS A 2 -3.42 25.67 -5.27
C HIS A 2 -2.39 26.26 -4.31
N THR A 3 -1.57 25.38 -3.71
CA THR A 3 -0.46 25.76 -2.85
C THR A 3 0.86 25.52 -3.59
N LYS A 4 1.84 26.39 -3.38
CA LYS A 4 3.18 26.25 -3.98
C LYS A 4 4.10 25.59 -2.96
N LEU A 5 4.80 24.54 -3.38
CA LEU A 5 5.87 23.90 -2.63
C LEU A 5 7.21 24.34 -3.24
N THR A 6 8.09 24.90 -2.41
CA THR A 6 9.44 25.31 -2.83
C THR A 6 10.46 24.33 -2.24
N LEU A 7 11.27 23.71 -3.10
CA LEU A 7 12.32 22.77 -2.72
C LEU A 7 13.70 23.38 -2.99
N ARG A 8 14.68 23.13 -2.13
CA ARG A 8 16.09 23.44 -2.37
C ARG A 8 16.77 22.20 -2.93
N LEU A 9 17.34 22.32 -4.10
CA LEU A 9 17.95 21.24 -4.87
C LEU A 9 19.17 21.81 -5.61
N ASP A 10 20.11 20.97 -6.00
CA ASP A 10 21.23 21.39 -6.83
C ASP A 10 20.77 21.86 -8.22
N ASP A 11 21.37 22.94 -8.72
CA ASP A 11 20.97 23.54 -10.01
C ASP A 11 21.06 22.54 -11.19
N ARG A 12 22.06 21.65 -11.16
CA ARG A 12 22.24 20.60 -12.17
C ARG A 12 21.05 19.64 -12.17
N LEU A 13 20.61 19.23 -10.98
CA LEU A 13 19.46 18.34 -10.82
C LEU A 13 18.16 19.01 -11.29
N ILE A 14 18.02 20.32 -11.05
CA ILE A 14 16.86 21.09 -11.54
C ILE A 14 16.84 21.11 -13.08
N ALA A 15 18.00 21.27 -13.73
CA ALA A 15 18.11 21.26 -15.18
C ALA A 15 17.74 19.90 -15.77
N GLU A 16 18.34 18.81 -15.26
CA GLU A 16 18.06 17.44 -15.70
C GLU A 16 16.57 17.07 -15.52
N ALA A 17 15.97 17.46 -14.39
CA ALA A 17 14.55 17.20 -14.14
C ALA A 17 13.63 17.96 -15.10
N LYS A 18 13.98 19.19 -15.49
CA LYS A 18 13.22 19.97 -16.49
C LYS A 18 13.36 19.38 -17.89
N ASP A 19 14.54 18.89 -18.24
CA ASP A 19 14.78 18.23 -19.52
C ASP A 19 13.95 16.96 -19.63
N TYR A 20 13.99 16.10 -18.61
CA TYR A 20 13.14 14.92 -18.52
C TYR A 20 11.65 15.26 -18.64
N ALA A 21 11.17 16.28 -17.91
CA ALA A 21 9.77 16.66 -17.95
C ALA A 21 9.34 17.11 -19.35
N ARG A 22 10.18 17.89 -20.04
CA ARG A 22 9.95 18.34 -21.42
C ARG A 22 9.89 17.17 -22.39
N ASP A 23 10.84 16.23 -22.30
CA ASP A 23 10.88 15.04 -23.17
C ASP A 23 9.66 14.14 -22.94
N ALA A 24 9.17 14.09 -21.69
CA ALA A 24 7.94 13.39 -21.33
C ALA A 24 6.65 14.17 -21.66
N GLY A 25 6.74 15.39 -22.22
CA GLY A 25 5.59 16.24 -22.53
C GLY A 25 4.81 16.73 -21.31
N LYS A 26 5.44 16.81 -20.13
CA LYS A 26 4.83 17.17 -18.85
C LYS A 26 5.51 18.40 -18.23
N SER A 27 4.79 19.09 -17.35
CA SER A 27 5.42 20.09 -16.48
C SER A 27 6.18 19.41 -15.34
N LEU A 28 7.26 20.04 -14.85
CA LEU A 28 7.99 19.53 -13.69
C LEU A 28 7.07 19.38 -12.45
N SER A 29 6.13 20.30 -12.26
CA SER A 29 5.13 20.20 -11.19
C SER A 29 4.23 18.98 -11.34
N GLN A 30 3.87 18.59 -12.57
CA GLN A 30 3.07 17.39 -12.81
C GLN A 30 3.88 16.12 -12.51
N VAL A 31 5.14 16.05 -12.94
CA VAL A 31 6.03 14.91 -12.64
C VAL A 31 6.15 14.71 -11.12
N VAL A 32 6.39 15.79 -10.38
CA VAL A 32 6.51 15.75 -8.91
C VAL A 32 5.18 15.40 -8.25
N ALA A 33 4.05 15.93 -8.74
CA ALA A 33 2.73 15.58 -8.22
C ALA A 33 2.41 14.09 -8.40
N GLU A 34 2.72 13.52 -9.57
CA GLU A 34 2.57 12.09 -9.84
C GLU A 34 3.44 11.24 -8.91
N TYR A 35 4.70 11.65 -8.69
CA TYR A 35 5.59 10.98 -7.75
C TYR A 35 5.06 11.01 -6.31
N PHE A 36 4.65 12.19 -5.83
CA PHE A 36 4.05 12.32 -4.50
C PHE A 36 2.79 11.51 -4.35
N SER A 37 1.92 11.47 -5.37
CA SER A 37 0.77 10.58 -5.38
C SER A 37 1.21 9.13 -5.26
N ALA A 38 2.16 8.67 -6.08
CA ALA A 38 2.61 7.27 -6.06
C ALA A 38 3.17 6.82 -4.70
N ILE A 39 3.94 7.68 -4.01
CA ILE A 39 4.53 7.33 -2.70
C ILE A 39 3.54 7.48 -1.55
N THR A 40 2.55 8.35 -1.66
CA THR A 40 1.52 8.55 -0.62
C THR A 40 0.38 7.56 -0.76
N SER A 41 0.03 7.12 -1.97
CA SER A 41 -0.98 6.09 -2.22
C SER A 41 -0.63 4.74 -1.57
N ARG A 42 0.66 4.40 -1.43
CA ARG A 42 1.07 3.19 -0.68
C ARG A 42 0.87 3.29 0.83
N ARG A 43 0.69 4.50 1.37
CA ARG A 43 0.58 4.75 2.82
C ARG A 43 -0.86 4.64 3.32
N GLN A 44 -1.84 4.57 2.44
CA GLN A 44 -3.11 3.93 2.75
C GLN A 44 -3.00 2.46 2.38
N PRO A 45 -2.65 1.56 3.32
CA PRO A 45 -3.30 0.27 3.27
C PRO A 45 -4.77 0.55 3.52
N ASP A 46 -5.51 0.88 2.46
CA ASP A 46 -6.86 0.34 2.35
C ASP A 46 -6.69 -1.18 2.20
N CYS A 47 -6.22 -1.82 3.28
CA CYS A 47 -6.67 -3.15 3.63
C CYS A 47 -8.14 -3.00 4.02
N THR A 48 -8.97 -2.53 3.08
CA THR A 48 -10.37 -2.86 3.06
C THR A 48 -10.37 -4.36 2.87
N LEU A 49 -10.37 -5.06 4.00
CA LEU A 49 -10.54 -6.49 4.02
C LEU A 49 -11.77 -6.76 3.15
N THR A 50 -11.64 -7.67 2.19
CA THR A 50 -12.81 -8.07 1.39
C THR A 50 -13.94 -8.44 2.36
N PRO A 51 -15.21 -8.23 2.02
CA PRO A 51 -16.32 -8.46 2.96
C PRO A 51 -16.25 -9.83 3.64
N THR A 52 -15.78 -10.85 2.92
CA THR A 52 -15.51 -12.19 3.45
C THR A 52 -14.41 -12.20 4.52
N VAL A 53 -13.25 -11.61 4.25
CA VAL A 53 -12.13 -11.57 5.20
C VAL A 53 -12.47 -10.69 6.42
N ALA A 54 -13.20 -9.59 6.22
CA ALA A 54 -13.68 -8.74 7.30
C ALA A 54 -14.60 -9.50 8.27
N ARG A 55 -15.45 -10.37 7.74
CA ARG A 55 -16.36 -11.23 8.53
C ARG A 55 -15.65 -12.34 9.29
N LEU A 56 -14.56 -12.89 8.73
CA LEU A 56 -13.78 -13.97 9.35
C LEU A 56 -12.76 -13.45 10.37
N ARG A 57 -12.36 -12.18 10.28
CA ARG A 57 -11.42 -11.56 11.23
C ARG A 57 -11.99 -11.59 12.64
N GLY A 58 -11.28 -12.27 13.54
CA GLY A 58 -11.60 -12.32 14.98
C GLY A 58 -12.46 -13.51 15.40
N VAL A 59 -12.93 -14.35 14.47
CA VAL A 59 -13.71 -15.57 14.79
C VAL A 59 -12.92 -16.55 15.67
N LEU A 60 -11.59 -16.56 15.55
CA LEU A 60 -10.69 -17.43 16.32
C LEU A 60 -10.00 -16.71 17.49
N LYS A 61 -10.46 -15.51 17.86
CA LYS A 61 -9.77 -14.70 18.89
C LYS A 61 -9.85 -15.33 20.29
N ASP A 62 -10.94 -16.05 20.56
CA ASP A 62 -11.21 -16.63 21.88
C ASP A 62 -11.14 -18.18 21.87
N THR A 63 -10.76 -18.80 20.74
CA THR A 63 -10.71 -20.26 20.61
C THR A 63 -9.46 -20.90 21.23
N GLY A 64 -8.63 -20.14 21.94
CA GLY A 64 -7.33 -20.62 22.43
C GLY A 64 -6.35 -20.95 21.29
N LEU A 65 -5.12 -21.33 21.65
CA LEU A 65 -4.15 -21.82 20.68
C LEU A 65 -4.53 -23.25 20.28
N VAL A 66 -5.24 -23.39 19.17
CA VAL A 66 -5.51 -24.70 18.55
C VAL A 66 -4.19 -25.25 18.01
N GLY A 67 -3.76 -26.39 18.53
CA GLY A 67 -2.51 -27.05 18.17
C GLY A 67 -2.66 -28.02 17.00
N LEU A 68 -1.53 -28.55 16.52
CA LEU A 68 -1.50 -29.59 15.49
C LEU A 68 -2.25 -30.86 15.92
N SER A 69 -2.21 -31.20 17.21
CA SER A 69 -2.95 -32.33 17.79
C SER A 69 -4.46 -32.18 17.64
N ASP A 70 -4.98 -30.98 17.89
CA ASP A 70 -6.42 -30.70 17.79
C ASP A 70 -6.88 -30.77 16.33
N TYR A 71 -6.02 -30.32 15.42
CA TYR A 71 -6.28 -30.44 13.99
C TYR A 71 -6.30 -31.89 13.51
N HIS A 72 -5.38 -32.73 13.98
CA HIS A 72 -5.36 -34.15 13.63
C HIS A 72 -6.59 -34.89 14.16
N ALA A 73 -6.99 -34.64 15.41
CA ALA A 73 -8.20 -35.22 15.99
C ALA A 73 -9.47 -34.80 15.21
N HIS A 74 -9.56 -33.54 14.78
CA HIS A 74 -10.65 -33.08 13.92
C HIS A 74 -10.68 -33.80 12.56
N LEU A 75 -9.53 -34.04 11.94
CA LEU A 75 -9.46 -34.74 10.66
C LEU A 75 -9.86 -36.21 10.78
N GLU A 76 -9.51 -36.86 11.89
CA GLU A 76 -9.94 -38.23 12.18
C GLU A 76 -11.47 -38.30 12.30
N ASP A 77 -12.09 -37.50 13.16
CA ASP A 77 -13.56 -37.47 13.35
C ASP A 77 -14.34 -37.11 12.06
N LYS A 78 -13.75 -36.25 11.21
CA LYS A 78 -14.42 -35.81 9.98
C LYS A 78 -14.40 -36.85 8.87
N HIS A 79 -13.41 -37.74 8.86
CA HIS A 79 -13.11 -38.60 7.70
C HIS A 79 -13.11 -40.11 8.01
N LEU A 80 -13.05 -40.52 9.27
CA LEU A 80 -13.11 -41.91 9.72
C LEU A 80 -14.41 -42.18 10.50
#